data_AF-I2DX51-F1
#
_entry.id   AF-I2DX51-F1
#
_cell.length_a   1.000
_cell.length_b   1.000
_cell.length_c   1.000
_cell.angle_alpha   90.00
_cell.angle_beta   90.00
_cell.angle_gamma   90.00
#
_symmetry.space_group_name_H-M   'P 1'
#
loop_
_entity.id
_entity.type
_entity.pdbx_description
1 polymer ?
#
loop_
_entity_poly.entity_id
_entity_poly.type
_entity_poly.pdbx_seq_one_letter_code
_entity_poly.pdbx_strand_id
1 'polypeptide(L)'
;MLVFPSVIAAGLFVGGQYGEGSLRVAGSTVGYYSTTTGSIGLQIGAQSKAIIFLFMTEDALGRFRNSEGWSVGGDASVAVLKIGANGNIDTSTATAPIEAFVLTNNGLMAGVTLEGTKVTRLKSL
;
A
#
# COMPACT_ATOMS: atom_id res chain seq x y z
N MET A 1 10.23 5.17 1.36
CA MET A 1 8.89 4.87 0.82
C MET A 1 8.90 3.55 0.08
N LEU A 2 7.82 2.78 0.18
CA LEU A 2 7.59 1.58 -0.62
C LEU A 2 6.50 1.89 -1.64
N VAL A 3 6.78 1.61 -2.92
CA VAL A 3 5.89 1.99 -4.03
C VAL A 3 5.56 0.75 -4.85
N PHE A 4 4.26 0.43 -4.94
CA PHE A 4 3.69 -0.54 -5.87
C PHE A 4 3.00 0.25 -6.99
N PRO A 5 3.64 0.49 -8.15
CA PRO A 5 3.10 1.36 -9.19
C PRO A 5 1.89 0.78 -9.92
N SER A 6 1.74 -0.56 -9.94
CA SER A 6 0.64 -1.23 -10.59
C SER A 6 0.17 -2.41 -9.74
N VAL A 7 -0.98 -2.23 -9.10
CA VAL A 7 -1.71 -3.28 -8.38
C VAL A 7 -3.02 -3.51 -9.11
N ILE A 8 -3.25 -4.76 -9.53
CA ILE A 8 -4.36 -5.16 -10.37
C ILE A 8 -5.14 -6.28 -9.67
N ALA A 9 -6.46 -6.27 -9.82
CA ALA A 9 -7.31 -7.37 -9.35
C ALA A 9 -7.11 -8.63 -10.22
N ALA A 10 -6.89 -9.76 -9.56
CA ALA A 10 -6.84 -11.09 -10.13
C ALA A 10 -8.05 -11.91 -9.64
N GLY A 11 -8.77 -12.54 -10.58
CA GLY A 11 -9.85 -13.48 -10.30
C GLY A 11 -11.26 -12.91 -10.50
N LEU A 12 -12.14 -13.74 -11.07
CA LEU A 12 -13.59 -13.53 -11.08
C LEU A 12 -14.16 -14.20 -9.82
N PHE A 13 -15.08 -13.53 -9.11
CA PHE A 13 -15.85 -14.02 -7.94
C PHE A 13 -15.18 -14.06 -6.55
N VAL A 14 -13.91 -14.47 -6.42
CA VAL A 14 -13.14 -14.36 -5.16
C VAL A 14 -11.83 -13.65 -5.49
N GLY A 15 -11.88 -12.31 -5.48
CA GLY A 15 -10.80 -11.47 -6.00
C GLY A 15 -9.67 -11.27 -5.00
N GLY A 16 -8.45 -11.57 -5.42
CA GLY A 16 -7.23 -11.04 -4.80
C GLY A 16 -6.70 -9.90 -5.65
N GLN A 17 -5.96 -8.97 -5.07
CA GLN A 17 -5.19 -7.98 -5.83
C GLN A 17 -3.72 -8.34 -5.75
N TYR A 18 -2.96 -8.12 -6.81
CA TYR A 18 -1.52 -8.37 -6.85
C TYR A 18 -0.78 -7.21 -7.52
N GLY A 19 0.42 -6.92 -7.04
CA GLY A 19 1.35 -6.02 -7.71
C GLY A 19 2.76 -6.17 -7.15
N GLU A 20 3.74 -5.71 -7.93
CA GLU A 20 5.14 -5.65 -7.53
C GLU A 20 5.59 -4.20 -7.39
N GLY A 21 6.63 -4.00 -6.59
CA GLY A 21 7.06 -2.68 -6.19
C GLY A 21 8.49 -2.66 -5.66
N SER A 22 8.93 -1.45 -5.32
CA SER A 22 10.28 -1.21 -4.81
C SER A 22 10.27 -0.35 -3.55
N LEU A 23 11.12 -0.72 -2.59
CA LEU A 23 11.44 0.10 -1.44
C LEU A 23 12.55 1.08 -1.82
N ARG A 24 12.28 2.37 -1.62
CA ARG A 24 13.22 3.46 -1.85
C ARG A 24 13.58 4.15 -0.54
N VAL A 25 14.89 4.29 -0.29
CA VAL A 25 15.47 4.97 0.87
C VAL A 25 16.51 5.96 0.35
N ALA A 26 16.43 7.23 0.78
CA ALA A 26 17.32 8.30 0.32
C ALA A 26 17.46 8.39 -1.22
N GLY A 27 16.38 8.14 -1.95
CA GLY A 27 16.34 8.17 -3.41
C GLY A 27 16.75 6.87 -4.12
N SER A 28 17.46 5.97 -3.43
CA SER A 28 17.93 4.69 -3.99
C SER A 28 16.96 3.55 -3.74
N THR A 29 16.85 2.63 -4.70
CA THR A 29 16.11 1.38 -4.52
C THR A 29 16.94 0.41 -3.68
N VAL A 30 16.36 -0.12 -2.61
CA VAL A 30 17.03 -1.00 -1.64
C VAL A 30 16.37 -2.37 -1.48
N GLY A 31 15.32 -2.64 -2.26
CA GLY A 31 14.66 -3.94 -2.28
C GLY A 31 13.39 -3.95 -3.14
N TYR A 32 12.99 -5.14 -3.58
CA TYR A 32 11.78 -5.40 -4.33
C TYR A 32 10.81 -6.25 -3.52
N TYR A 33 9.52 -5.97 -3.69
CA TYR A 33 8.45 -6.55 -2.88
C TYR A 33 7.24 -6.82 -3.76
N SER A 34 6.45 -7.82 -3.38
CA SER A 34 5.10 -8.02 -3.89
C SER A 34 4.07 -7.62 -2.84
N THR A 35 2.89 -7.21 -3.29
CA THR A 35 1.73 -6.94 -2.45
C THR A 35 0.58 -7.85 -2.88
N THR A 36 -0.17 -8.33 -1.90
CA THR A 36 -1.42 -9.08 -2.13
C THR A 36 -2.49 -8.66 -1.15
N THR A 37 -3.68 -8.35 -1.63
CA THR A 37 -4.81 -7.92 -0.78
C THR A 37 -6.04 -8.74 -1.12
N GLY A 38 -6.70 -9.33 -0.11
CA GLY A 38 -8.03 -9.91 -0.31
C GLY A 38 -9.07 -8.81 -0.44
N SER A 39 -9.97 -8.88 -1.43
CA SER A 39 -11.08 -7.94 -1.55
C SER A 39 -12.40 -8.63 -1.20
N ILE A 40 -13.12 -8.09 -0.21
CA ILE A 40 -14.53 -8.40 0.02
C ILE A 40 -15.35 -7.33 -0.71
N GLY A 41 -16.09 -7.74 -1.74
CA GLY A 41 -16.91 -6.83 -2.55
C GLY A 41 -16.31 -6.61 -3.95
N LEU A 42 -17.14 -6.85 -4.96
CA LEU A 42 -16.85 -6.59 -6.37
C LEU A 42 -16.62 -5.08 -6.60
N GLN A 43 -15.37 -4.62 -6.51
CA GLN A 43 -14.87 -3.65 -7.47
C GLN A 43 -13.95 -4.40 -8.45
N ILE A 44 -14.55 -5.37 -9.14
CA ILE A 44 -13.93 -5.97 -10.33
C ILE A 44 -13.94 -4.87 -11.39
N GLY A 45 -12.77 -4.28 -11.61
CA GLY A 45 -12.56 -3.24 -12.61
C GLY A 45 -11.08 -3.17 -12.95
N ALA A 46 -10.76 -3.29 -14.23
CA ALA A 46 -9.42 -3.41 -14.81
C ALA A 46 -8.50 -2.17 -14.61
N GLN A 47 -8.80 -1.31 -13.63
CA GLN A 47 -7.96 -0.16 -13.34
C GLN A 47 -6.83 -0.55 -12.40
N SER A 48 -5.61 -0.47 -12.93
CA SER A 48 -4.39 -0.48 -12.11
C SER A 48 -4.42 0.71 -11.15
N LYS A 49 -4.04 0.46 -9.90
CA LYS A 49 -3.80 1.52 -8.92
C LYS A 49 -2.36 1.46 -8.42
N ALA A 50 -1.82 2.60 -8.03
CA ALA A 50 -0.57 2.66 -7.30
C ALA A 50 -0.86 2.66 -5.79
N ILE A 51 -0.09 1.90 -5.02
CA ILE A 51 -0.12 1.92 -3.55
C ILE A 51 1.24 2.40 -3.08
N ILE A 52 1.24 3.46 -2.27
CA ILE A 52 2.47 4.09 -1.77
C ILE A 52 2.42 4.11 -0.25
N PHE A 53 3.43 3.52 0.37
CA PHE A 53 3.64 3.54 1.82
C PHE A 53 4.80 4.46 2.15
N LEU A 54 4.56 5.41 3.04
CA LEU A 54 5.54 6.30 3.64
C LEU A 54 5.87 5.78 5.04
N PHE A 55 7.15 5.53 5.30
CA PHE A 55 7.64 5.22 6.63
C PHE A 55 8.05 6.54 7.28
N MET A 56 7.24 7.01 8.24
CA MET A 56 7.40 8.31 8.87
C MET A 56 8.42 8.29 10.01
N THR A 57 8.82 7.09 10.45
CA THR A 57 9.81 6.86 11.50
C THR A 57 10.85 5.82 11.06
N GLU A 58 12.07 5.96 11.54
CA GLU A 58 13.15 5.00 11.27
C GLU A 58 12.81 3.61 11.87
N ASP A 59 12.16 3.57 13.04
CA ASP A 59 11.72 2.33 13.67
C ASP A 59 10.73 1.55 12.80
N ALA A 60 9.76 2.24 12.18
CA ALA A 60 8.82 1.60 11.27
C ALA A 60 9.50 1.05 10.01
N LEU A 61 10.44 1.82 9.44
CA LEU A 61 11.25 1.37 8.31
C LEU A 61 12.12 0.16 8.66
N GLY A 62 12.78 0.21 9.82
CA GLY A 62 13.64 -0.85 10.33
C GLY A 62 12.86 -2.15 10.56
N ARG A 63 11.73 -2.07 11.27
CA ARG A 63 10.83 -3.23 11.48
C ARG A 63 10.36 -3.84 10.16
N PHE A 64 9.94 -3.01 9.21
CA PHE A 64 9.53 -3.49 7.89
C PHE A 64 10.67 -4.21 7.15
N ARG A 65 11.87 -3.63 7.14
CA ARG A 65 13.04 -4.20 6.45
C ARG A 65 13.51 -5.51 7.10
N ASN A 66 13.37 -5.66 8.40
CA ASN A 66 13.82 -6.83 9.13
C ASN A 66 12.77 -7.97 9.15
N SER A 67 11.58 -7.75 8.59
CA SER A 67 10.56 -8.80 8.46
C SER A 67 10.67 -9.56 7.13
N GLU A 68 10.33 -10.85 7.15
CA GLU A 68 10.19 -11.68 5.93
C GLU A 68 8.84 -11.46 5.23
N GLY A 69 7.83 -11.01 5.98
CA GLY A 69 6.50 -10.68 5.50
C GLY A 69 5.82 -9.68 6.43
N TRP A 70 4.98 -8.81 5.89
CA TRP A 70 4.38 -7.70 6.63
C TRP A 70 2.93 -7.51 6.23
N SER A 71 2.03 -7.29 7.18
CA SER A 71 0.59 -7.10 6.93
C SER A 71 0.03 -5.83 7.55
N VAL A 72 -0.81 -5.14 6.77
CA VAL A 72 -1.53 -3.95 7.22
C VAL A 72 -2.66 -4.36 8.16
N GLY A 73 -2.68 -3.77 9.36
CA GLY A 73 -3.67 -4.05 10.41
C GLY A 73 -3.29 -5.22 11.32
N GLY A 74 -2.40 -6.10 10.89
CA GLY A 74 -1.83 -7.17 11.71
C GLY A 74 -0.49 -6.77 12.35
N ASP A 75 0.52 -6.55 11.51
CA ASP A 75 1.91 -6.29 11.97
C ASP A 75 2.21 -4.81 12.17
N ALA A 76 1.46 -3.93 11.51
CA ALA A 76 1.61 -2.49 11.64
C ALA A 76 0.29 -1.74 11.50
N SER A 77 0.20 -0.66 12.28
CA SER A 77 -0.81 0.38 12.08
C SER A 77 -0.39 1.26 10.91
N VAL A 78 -1.29 1.39 9.94
CA VAL A 78 -1.10 2.23 8.75
C VAL A 78 -2.27 3.19 8.68
N ALA A 79 -1.97 4.49 8.67
CA ALA A 79 -2.99 5.50 8.38
C ALA A 79 -3.13 5.64 6.86
N VAL A 80 -4.34 5.44 6.34
CA VAL A 80 -4.64 5.69 4.92
C VAL A 80 -5.14 7.12 4.76
N LEU A 81 -4.39 7.93 4.03
CA LEU A 81 -4.75 9.31 3.70
C LEU A 81 -5.94 9.33 2.74
N LYS A 82 -6.93 10.18 3.02
CA LYS A 82 -8.19 10.26 2.27
C LYS A 82 -8.40 11.65 1.70
N ILE A 83 -9.16 11.74 0.62
CA ILE A 83 -9.73 13.01 0.16
C ILE A 83 -10.96 13.32 1.02
N GLY A 84 -10.99 14.51 1.65
CA GLY A 84 -12.15 15.04 2.35
C GLY A 84 -13.24 15.56 1.41
N ALA A 85 -14.42 15.86 1.94
CA ALA A 85 -15.57 16.33 1.15
C ALA A 85 -15.34 17.64 0.38
N ASN A 86 -14.32 18.42 0.76
CA ASN A 86 -13.89 19.65 0.10
C ASN A 86 -12.83 19.42 -1.00
N GLY A 87 -12.46 18.17 -1.29
CA GLY A 87 -11.43 17.82 -2.28
C GLY A 87 -9.99 17.91 -1.77
N ASN A 88 -9.76 18.33 -0.52
CA ASN A 88 -8.43 18.40 0.07
C ASN A 88 -8.02 17.07 0.72
N ILE A 89 -6.72 16.81 0.82
CA ILE A 89 -6.20 15.65 1.55
C ILE A 89 -6.43 15.90 3.05
N ASP A 90 -7.19 15.00 3.67
CA ASP A 90 -7.39 15.01 5.11
C ASP A 90 -6.20 14.32 5.79
N THR A 91 -5.35 15.14 6.41
CA THR A 91 -4.18 14.71 7.20
C THR A 91 -4.42 14.81 8.70
N SER A 92 -5.63 15.20 9.14
CA SER A 92 -5.93 15.41 10.56
C SER A 92 -5.78 14.13 11.41
N THR A 93 -5.76 12.97 10.76
CA THR A 93 -5.58 11.64 11.35
C THR A 93 -4.27 10.96 10.95
N ALA A 94 -3.37 11.66 10.26
CA ALA A 94 -2.09 11.17 9.78
C ALA A 94 -1.03 11.21 10.89
N THR A 95 -1.19 10.35 11.90
CA THR A 95 -0.29 10.25 13.06
C THR A 95 0.40 8.90 13.17
N ALA A 96 0.15 8.01 12.22
CA ALA A 96 0.69 6.66 12.25
C ALA A 96 2.19 6.63 11.86
N PRO A 97 2.97 5.66 12.39
CA PRO A 97 4.37 5.48 12.00
C PRO A 97 4.55 5.15 10.52
N ILE A 98 3.49 4.67 9.88
CA ILE A 98 3.39 4.37 8.46
C ILE A 98 2.11 5.02 7.94
N GLU A 99 2.25 5.82 6.89
CA GLU A 99 1.14 6.42 6.16
C GLU A 99 1.05 5.80 4.77
N ALA A 100 -0.15 5.75 4.20
CA ALA A 100 -0.34 5.25 2.86
C ALA A 100 -1.36 6.04 2.07
N PHE A 101 -1.16 6.10 0.77
CA PHE A 101 -2.14 6.61 -0.18
C PHE A 101 -2.23 5.69 -1.38
N VAL A 102 -3.41 5.68 -1.99
CA VAL A 102 -3.71 4.86 -3.17
C VAL A 102 -4.09 5.79 -4.30
N LEU A 103 -3.40 5.70 -5.43
CA LEU A 103 -3.63 6.54 -6.60
C LEU A 103 -4.24 5.72 -7.71
N THR A 104 -5.18 6.33 -8.42
CA THR A 104 -5.71 5.88 -9.71
C THR A 104 -5.30 6.89 -10.78
N ASN A 105 -5.66 6.62 -12.04
CA ASN A 105 -5.50 7.61 -13.12
C ASN A 105 -6.30 8.90 -12.88
N ASN A 106 -7.29 8.87 -11.99
CA ASN A 106 -8.11 10.03 -11.62
C ASN A 106 -7.58 10.77 -10.37
N GLY A 107 -6.42 10.38 -9.83
CA GLY A 107 -5.86 10.94 -8.60
C GLY A 107 -6.07 10.04 -7.37
N LEU A 108 -6.06 10.66 -6.18
CA LEU A 108 -6.17 9.96 -4.89
C LEU A 108 -7.50 9.21 -4.76
N MET A 109 -7.44 7.93 -4.37
CA MET A 109 -8.60 7.07 -4.25
C MET A 109 -9.35 7.36 -2.95
N ALA A 110 -10.64 7.70 -3.05
CA ALA A 110 -11.50 7.90 -1.88
C ALA A 110 -12.00 6.57 -1.31
N GLY A 111 -12.24 6.52 0.01
CA GLY A 111 -12.90 5.38 0.67
C GLY A 111 -12.11 4.06 0.65
N VAL A 112 -10.81 4.10 0.33
CA VAL A 112 -9.98 2.90 0.26
C VAL A 112 -9.53 2.43 1.65
N THR A 113 -9.55 1.11 1.86
CA THR A 113 -8.88 0.44 2.97
C THR A 113 -7.75 -0.42 2.44
N LEU A 114 -6.67 -0.50 3.21
CA LEU A 114 -5.53 -1.40 2.95
C LEU A 114 -5.47 -2.56 3.94
N GLU A 115 -6.42 -2.65 4.87
CA GLU A 115 -6.49 -3.75 5.84
C GLU A 115 -6.48 -5.12 5.14
N GLY A 116 -5.70 -6.06 5.67
CA GLY A 116 -5.52 -7.38 5.06
C GLY A 116 -4.57 -7.39 3.86
N THR A 117 -3.94 -6.26 3.51
CA THR A 117 -2.83 -6.23 2.54
C THR A 117 -1.60 -6.88 3.14
N LYS A 118 -1.04 -7.86 2.44
CA LYS A 118 0.23 -8.50 2.73
C LYS A 118 1.31 -8.00 1.78
N VAL A 119 2.48 -7.71 2.32
CA VAL A 119 3.69 -7.35 1.59
C VAL A 119 4.75 -8.40 1.85
N THR A 120 5.32 -8.94 0.78
CA THR A 120 6.35 -10.00 0.83
C THR A 120 7.60 -9.54 0.11
N ARG A 121 8.77 -9.78 0.71
CA ARG A 121 10.05 -9.50 0.05
C ARG A 121 10.25 -10.47 -1.12
N LEU A 122 10.60 -9.96 -2.29
CA LEU A 122 11.00 -10.79 -3.43
C LEU A 122 12.45 -11.24 -3.24
N LYS A 123 12.69 -12.56 -3.27
CA LYS A 123 14.04 -13.15 -3.23
C LYS A 123 14.54 -13.24 -4.68
N SER A 124 15.43 -12.31 -5.05
CA SER A 124 16.07 -12.09 -6.37
C SER A 124 15.12 -11.77 -7.55
N LEU A 125 15.61 -10.91 -8.45
CA LEU A 125 15.15 -10.78 -9.84
C LEU A 125 15.84 -11.86 -10.70
#